data_AF-A0AA38YIT8-F1
#
_entry.id   AF-A0AA38YIT8-F1
#
_cell.length_a   1.000
_cell.length_b   1.000
_cell.length_c   1.000
_cell.angle_alpha   90.00
_cell.angle_beta   90.00
_cell.angle_gamma   90.00
#
_symmetry.space_group_name_H-M   'P 1'
#
loop_
_entity.id
_entity.type
_entity.pdbx_description
1 polymer ?
#
loop_
_entity_poly.entity_id
_entity_poly.type
_entity_poly.pdbx_seq_one_letter_code
_entity_poly.pdbx_strand_id
1 'polypeptide(L)' 'MPLSQALRKLTEVRLLTALVPRPLHQPISPQFKIDLHCAYHQWIGHETDRCTTLRHAI' A
#
# COMPACT_ATOMS: atom_id res chain seq x y z
N MET A 1 16.34 -12.08 -11.51
CA MET A 1 14.93 -12.31 -11.94
C MET A 1 14.09 -11.19 -11.34
N PRO A 2 13.37 -10.38 -12.14
CA PRO A 2 12.50 -9.33 -11.63
C PRO A 2 11.39 -9.91 -10.73
N LEU A 3 10.98 -9.14 -9.71
CA LEU A 3 9.97 -9.56 -8.73
C LEU A 3 8.65 -9.97 -9.41
N SER A 4 8.24 -9.26 -10.45
CA SER A 4 7.05 -9.60 -11.25
C SER A 4 7.11 -10.99 -11.87
N GLN A 5 8.30 -11.41 -12.32
CA GLN A 5 8.51 -12.74 -12.91
C GLN A 5 8.53 -13.83 -11.81
N ALA A 6 9.07 -13.52 -10.63
CA ALA A 6 9.02 -14.41 -9.47
C ALA A 6 7.57 -14.67 -9.03
N LEU A 7 6.78 -13.60 -8.89
CA LEU A 7 5.37 -13.66 -8.49
C LEU A 7 4.52 -14.47 -9.49
N ARG A 8 4.77 -14.29 -10.80
CA ARG A 8 4.11 -15.10 -11.84
C ARG A 8 4.40 -16.59 -11.66
N LYS A 9 5.67 -16.97 -11.55
CA LYS A 9 6.08 -18.38 -11.39
C LYS A 9 5.45 -19.00 -10.14
N LEU A 10 5.43 -18.27 -9.02
CA LEU A 10 4.85 -18.75 -7.77
C LEU A 10 3.33 -18.90 -7.84
N THR A 11 2.65 -18.05 -8.61
CA THR A 11 1.21 -18.21 -8.90
C THR A 11 0.95 -19.42 -9.80
N GLU A 12 1.79 -19.63 -10.81
CA GLU A 12 1.70 -20.78 -11.72
C GLU A 12 1.85 -22.11 -10.98
N VAL A 13 2.78 -22.19 -10.03
CA VAL A 13 2.96 -23.39 -9.17
C VAL A 13 2.02 -23.43 -7.96
N ARG A 14 1.02 -22.53 -7.90
CA ARG A 14 0.00 -22.43 -6.83
C ARG A 14 0.55 -22.26 -5.41
N LEU A 15 1.78 -21.76 -5.29
CA LEU A 15 2.34 -21.35 -4.00
C LEU A 15 1.80 -19.98 -3.57
N LEU A 16 1.37 -19.17 -4.54
CA LEU A 16 0.68 -17.91 -4.31
C LEU A 16 -0.69 -17.91 -5.01
N THR A 17 -1.64 -17.19 -4.42
CA THR A 17 -2.96 -16.94 -5.01
C THR A 17 -3.14 -15.45 -5.18
N ALA A 18 -3.52 -15.01 -6.38
CA ALA A 18 -3.88 -13.61 -6.61
C ALA A 18 -5.19 -13.29 -5.88
N LEU A 19 -5.16 -12.28 -5.01
CA LEU A 19 -6.35 -11.80 -4.33
C LEU A 19 -7.07 -10.78 -5.20
N VAL A 20 -8.39 -10.87 -5.26
CA VAL A 20 -9.22 -9.81 -5.82
C VAL A 20 -9.12 -8.59 -4.90
N PRO A 21 -8.85 -7.38 -5.41
CA PRO A 21 -8.88 -6.17 -4.60
C PRO A 21 -10.20 -6.07 -3.86
N ARG A 22 -10.15 -5.82 -2.55
CA ARG A 22 -11.37 -5.63 -1.77
C ARG A 22 -12.05 -4.35 -2.26
N PRO A 23 -13.37 -4.37 -2.56
CA PRO A 23 -14.08 -3.15 -2.88
C PRO A 23 -13.98 -2.16 -1.72
N LEU A 24 -13.91 -0.87 -2.04
CA LEU A 24 -13.89 0.17 -1.03
C LEU A 24 -15.19 0.13 -0.23
N HIS A 25 -15.05 0.16 1.10
CA HIS A 25 -16.21 0.27 2.00
C HIS A 25 -16.74 1.69 1.93
N GLN A 26 -18.03 1.84 1.65
CA GLN A 26 -18.72 3.13 1.63
C GLN A 26 -19.16 3.52 3.05
N PRO A 27 -19.20 4.83 3.38
CA PRO A 27 -18.88 5.96 2.52
C PRO A 27 -17.38 6.24 2.47
N ILE A 28 -16.87 6.38 1.25
CA ILE A 28 -15.52 6.85 0.99
C ILE A 28 -15.44 8.28 1.54
N SER A 29 -14.53 8.54 2.48
CA SER A 29 -14.34 9.88 3.02
C SER A 29 -14.13 10.87 1.87
N PRO A 30 -14.70 12.09 1.88
CA PRO A 30 -14.47 13.10 0.83
C PRO A 30 -12.98 13.44 0.60
N GLN A 31 -12.13 13.12 1.58
CA GLN A 31 -10.68 13.29 1.52
C GLN A 31 -9.96 12.10 0.86
N PHE A 32 -10.62 10.95 0.74
CA PHE A 32 -10.06 9.75 0.14
C PHE A 32 -10.10 9.89 -1.38
N LYS A 33 -8.93 10.18 -1.96
CA LYS A 33 -8.75 10.27 -3.40
C LYS A 33 -7.96 9.07 -3.87
N ILE A 34 -8.63 8.15 -4.56
CA ILE A 34 -8.04 6.90 -5.05
C ILE A 34 -7.03 7.14 -6.19
N ASP A 35 -7.16 8.29 -6.86
CA ASP A 35 -6.33 8.78 -7.97
C ASP A 35 -5.14 9.62 -7.48
N LEU A 36 -5.10 10.02 -6.20
CA LEU A 36 -3.95 10.73 -5.66
C LEU A 36 -2.79 9.76 -5.42
N HIS A 37 -1.68 10.04 -6.08
CA HIS A 37 -0.40 9.46 -5.72
C HIS A 37 0.00 10.01 -4.34
N CYS A 38 -0.02 9.18 -3.30
CA CYS A 38 0.24 9.60 -1.93
C CYS A 38 1.68 10.12 -1.79
N ALA A 39 1.84 11.42 -1.51
CA ALA A 39 3.15 12.06 -1.31
C ALA A 39 3.96 11.42 -0.16
N TYR A 40 3.28 10.78 0.81
CA TYR A 40 3.91 10.03 1.89
C TYR A 40 4.80 8.87 1.38
N HIS A 41 4.41 8.23 0.27
CA HIS A 41 5.21 7.17 -0.36
C HIS A 41 6.18 7.70 -1.42
N GLN A 42 6.12 8.99 -1.75
CA GLN A 42 7.07 9.64 -2.64
C GLN A 42 8.31 10.13 -1.88
N TRP A 43 8.19 10.39 -0.58
CA TRP A 43 9.30 10.80 0.25
C TRP A 43 10.23 9.60 0.51
N ILE A 44 11.48 9.73 0.07
CA ILE A 44 12.53 8.76 0.40
C ILE A 44 12.85 8.93 1.89
N GLY A 45 12.28 8.05 2.71
CA GLY A 45 12.54 7.96 4.14
C GLY A 45 11.25 7.90 4.97
N HIS A 46 11.20 6.97 5.92
CA HIS A 46 10.20 7.03 6.99
C HIS A 46 10.57 8.15 7.95
N GLU A 47 10.28 9.40 7.60
CA GLU A 47 10.46 10.52 8.53
C GLU A 47 9.33 10.49 9.57
N THR A 48 9.49 9.61 10.56
CA THR A 48 8.58 9.43 11.70
C THR A 48 8.38 10.72 12.50
N ASP A 49 9.33 11.64 12.45
CA ASP A 49 9.30 12.92 13.17
C ASP A 49 8.20 13.87 12.69
N ARG A 50 7.70 13.69 11.46
CA ARG A 50 6.57 14.46 10.91
C ARG A 50 5.21 13.84 11.18
N CYS A 51 5.15 12.66 11.78
CA CYS A 51 3.89 12.03 12.14
C CYS A 51 3.40 12.55 13.49
N THR A 52 2.50 13.54 13.48
CA THR A 52 1.91 14.14 14.69
C THR A 52 1.26 13.10 15.60
N THR A 53 0.71 12.03 15.01
CA THR A 53 0.08 10.89 15.71
C THR A 53 1.08 10.05 16.51
N LEU A 54 2.34 9.97 16.07
CA LEU A 54 3.41 9.20 16.75
C LEU A 54 4.25 10.05 17.72
N ARG A 55 4.20 11.38 17.61
CA ARG A 55 5.04 12.30 18.39
C ARG A 55 4.79 12.24 19.91
N HIS A 56 3.60 11.82 20.35
CA HIS A 56 3.20 11.82 21.77
C HIS A 56 2.86 10.41 22.30
N ALA A 57 3.30 9.35 21.61
CA ALA A 57 3.02 7.97 22.01
C ALA A 57 4.10 7.35 22.92
N ILE A 58 5.06 8.15 23.41
CA ILE A 58 6.10 7.75 24.37
C ILE A 58 6.00 8.64 25.60
#